data_AF-A0A1H1YXJ6-F1
#
_entry.id   AF-A0A1H1YXJ6-F1
#
_cell.length_a   1.000
_cell.length_b   1.000
_cell.length_c   1.000
_cell.angle_alpha   90.00
_cell.angle_beta   90.00
_cell.angle_gamma   90.00
#
_symmetry.space_group_name_H-M   'P 1'
#
loop_
_entity.id
_entity.type
_entity.pdbx_description
1 polymer ?
#
loop_
_entity_poly.entity_id
_entity_poly.type
_entity_poly.pdbx_seq_one_letter_code
_entity_poly.pdbx_strand_id
1 'polypeptide(L)'
;MKTVNNTFGVIFYLRKYKATNDGKTPIYARITVNGSRIDLSIKRSIEPGNWNSNKGMAKGSREEIIKLNKYLDQLQPDSLLFRLE
;
A
#
# COMPACT_ATOMS: atom_id res chain seq x y z
N MET A 1 -30.79 -4.44 -17.13
CA MET A 1 -30.22 -3.35 -16.31
C MET A 1 -28.72 -3.56 -16.20
N LYS A 2 -27.87 -2.60 -16.60
CA LYS A 2 -26.42 -2.69 -16.33
C LYS A 2 -26.22 -2.34 -14.85
N THR A 3 -25.87 -3.33 -14.04
CA THR A 3 -25.41 -3.08 -12.66
C THR A 3 -24.14 -2.23 -12.75
N VAL A 4 -24.19 -1.00 -12.26
CA VAL A 4 -23.01 -0.16 -12.14
C VAL A 4 -22.17 -0.74 -11.00
N ASN A 5 -21.19 -1.58 -11.34
CA ASN A 5 -20.23 -2.08 -10.36
C ASN A 5 -19.30 -0.93 -9.96
N ASN A 6 -19.69 -0.21 -8.91
CA ASN A 6 -18.84 0.78 -8.28
C ASN A 6 -17.74 0.07 -7.49
N THR A 7 -16.56 -0.09 -8.10
CA THR A 7 -15.41 -0.74 -7.48
C THR A 7 -14.45 0.29 -6.94
N PHE A 8 -14.03 0.14 -5.69
CA PHE A 8 -12.96 0.90 -5.07
C PHE A 8 -11.91 -0.05 -4.52
N GLY A 9 -10.62 0.24 -4.70
CA GLY A 9 -9.56 -0.60 -4.17
C GLY A 9 -8.26 0.16 -4.00
N VAL A 10 -7.55 -0.15 -2.92
CA VAL A 10 -6.21 0.38 -2.64
C VAL A 10 -5.25 -0.79 -2.47
N ILE A 11 -4.16 -0.80 -3.24
CA ILE A 11 -3.07 -1.75 -3.06
C ILE A 11 -1.75 -1.00 -2.93
N PHE A 12 -0.80 -1.58 -2.18
CA PHE A 12 0.56 -1.04 -2.07
C PHE A 12 1.55 -1.88 -2.86
N TYR A 13 2.52 -1.21 -3.47
CA TYR A 13 3.55 -1.89 -4.25
C TYR A 13 4.85 -1.08 -4.27
N LEU A 14 5.96 -1.74 -4.60
CA LEU A 14 7.26 -1.11 -4.78
C LEU A 14 7.43 -0.57 -6.19
N ARG A 15 7.77 0.72 -6.33
CA ARG A 15 8.10 1.30 -7.63
C ARG A 15 9.57 1.10 -7.96
N LYS A 16 9.90 -0.09 -8.48
CA LYS A 16 11.27 -0.60 -8.69
C LYS A 16 12.21 0.30 -9.51
N TYR A 17 11.70 1.10 -10.44
CA TYR A 17 12.51 1.98 -11.29
C TYR A 17 13.01 3.27 -10.60
N LYS A 18 12.70 3.44 -9.31
CA LYS A 18 13.09 4.63 -8.55
C LYS A 18 13.75 4.23 -7.24
N ALA A 19 14.89 3.55 -7.26
CA ALA A 19 15.65 3.36 -6.02
C ALA A 19 16.05 4.73 -5.43
N THR A 20 15.99 4.86 -4.10
CA THR A 20 16.55 6.02 -3.41
C THR A 20 18.08 5.90 -3.37
N ASN A 21 18.77 7.00 -3.09
CA ASN A 21 20.24 7.00 -2.96
C ASN A 21 20.73 5.98 -1.93
N ASP A 22 19.90 5.70 -0.90
CA ASP A 22 20.19 4.72 0.15
C ASP A 22 19.84 3.27 -0.21
N GLY A 23 19.58 2.96 -1.48
CA GLY A 23 19.26 1.61 -1.97
C GLY A 23 17.86 1.09 -1.61
N LYS A 24 17.04 1.89 -0.94
CA LYS A 24 15.63 1.54 -0.63
C LYS A 24 14.74 1.79 -1.84
N THR A 25 13.65 1.04 -1.94
CA THR A 25 12.65 1.24 -3.00
C THR A 25 11.41 1.93 -2.43
N PRO A 26 10.91 3.01 -3.07
CA PRO A 26 9.68 3.69 -2.69
C PRO A 26 8.47 2.79 -2.79
N ILE A 27 7.60 2.94 -1.80
CA ILE A 27 6.28 2.32 -1.75
C ILE A 27 5.28 3.31 -2.37
N TYR A 28 4.42 2.80 -3.22
CA TYR A 28 3.34 3.54 -3.87
C TYR A 28 2.00 2.90 -3.51
N ALA A 29 0.97 3.74 -3.41
CA ALA A 29 -0.42 3.31 -3.33
C ALA A 29 -1.04 3.41 -4.72
N ARG A 30 -1.67 2.33 -5.18
CA ARG A 30 -2.54 2.35 -6.36
C ARG A 30 -3.97 2.42 -5.89
N ILE A 31 -4.65 3.49 -6.25
CA ILE A 31 -6.08 3.67 -6.02
C ILE A 31 -6.79 3.34 -7.31
N THR A 32 -7.76 2.42 -7.25
CA THR A 32 -8.60 2.04 -8.39
C THR A 32 -10.04 2.42 -8.09
N VAL A 33 -10.67 3.17 -8.99
CA VAL A 33 -12.08 3.57 -8.92
C VAL A 33 -12.72 3.27 -10.27
N ASN A 34 -13.72 2.40 -10.30
CA ASN A 34 -14.50 2.08 -11.51
C ASN A 34 -13.63 1.73 -12.73
N GLY A 35 -12.59 0.92 -12.53
CA GLY A 35 -11.63 0.52 -13.57
C GLY A 35 -10.55 1.55 -13.91
N SER A 36 -10.69 2.81 -13.47
CA SER A 36 -9.64 3.83 -13.58
C SER A 36 -8.68 3.73 -12.41
N ARG A 37 -7.38 3.96 -12.65
CA ARG A 37 -6.34 3.86 -11.61
C ARG A 37 -5.43 5.08 -11.56
N ILE A 38 -5.02 5.46 -10.36
CA ILE A 38 -3.94 6.42 -10.12
C ILE A 38 -2.92 5.82 -9.15
N ASP A 39 -1.66 6.19 -9.33
CA ASP A 39 -0.56 5.73 -8.49
C ASP A 39 0.05 6.93 -7.75
N LEU A 40 0.02 6.89 -6.42
CA LEU A 40 0.47 7.97 -5.54
C LEU A 40 1.67 7.52 -4.71
N SER A 41 2.64 8.42 -4.55
CA SER A 41 3.76 8.18 -3.63
C SER A 41 3.28 8.40 -2.19
N ILE A 42 3.49 7.42 -1.32
CA ILE A 42 3.18 7.55 0.12
C ILE A 42 4.38 8.07 0.93
N LYS A 43 5.43 8.55 0.25
CA LYS A 43 6.66 9.09 0.87
C LYS A 43 7.27 8.15 1.92
N ARG A 44 7.24 6.85 1.62
CA ARG A 44 7.91 5.79 2.38
C ARG A 44 8.70 4.92 1.42
N SER A 45 9.81 4.37 1.90
CA SER A 45 10.65 3.44 1.16
C SER A 45 11.06 2.30 2.07
N ILE A 46 11.37 1.15 1.47
CA ILE A 46 11.80 -0.05 2.18
C ILE A 46 12.83 -0.79 1.34
N GLU A 47 13.72 -1.53 2.00
CA GLU A 47 14.56 -2.52 1.33
C GLU A 47 13.67 -3.53 0.57
N PRO A 48 13.92 -3.79 -0.72
CA PRO A 48 13.15 -4.77 -1.50
C PRO A 48 13.10 -6.15 -0.84
N GLY A 49 14.21 -6.53 -0.19
CA GLY A 49 14.34 -7.79 0.55
C GLY A 49 13.35 -7.92 1.71
N ASN A 50 12.82 -6.82 2.25
CA ASN A 50 11.87 -6.78 3.36
C ASN A 50 10.42 -6.53 2.89
N TRP A 51 10.13 -6.63 1.59
CA TRP A 51 8.78 -6.47 1.06
C TRP A 51 8.14 -7.82 0.70
N ASN A 52 6.84 -7.94 0.95
CA ASN A 52 6.01 -9.04 0.46
C ASN A 52 5.08 -8.50 -0.63
N SER A 53 5.44 -8.73 -1.90
CA SER A 53 4.68 -8.25 -3.06
C SER A 53 3.28 -8.83 -3.17
N ASN A 54 3.07 -10.06 -2.72
CA ASN A 54 1.76 -10.73 -2.79
C ASN A 54 0.78 -10.13 -1.78
N LYS A 55 1.28 -9.74 -0.60
CA LYS A 55 0.47 -9.13 0.47
C LYS A 55 0.42 -7.60 0.39
N GLY A 56 1.27 -6.97 -0.41
CA GLY A 56 1.37 -5.51 -0.47
C GLY A 56 1.82 -4.90 0.86
N MET A 57 2.68 -5.59 1.61
CA MET A 57 3.11 -5.16 2.95
C MET A 57 4.57 -5.51 3.22
N ALA A 58 5.14 -4.89 4.25
CA ALA A 58 6.49 -5.22 4.70
C ALA A 58 6.51 -6.52 5.52
N LYS A 59 7.61 -7.28 5.44
CA LYS A 59 7.85 -8.51 6.21
C LYS A 59 8.99 -8.32 7.21
N GLY A 60 8.90 -9.01 8.34
CA GLY A 60 9.85 -8.92 9.45
C GLY A 60 9.20 -8.38 10.73
N SER A 61 9.97 -8.41 11.81
CA SER A 61 9.52 -8.08 13.18
C SER A 61 10.19 -6.85 13.78
N ARG A 62 11.06 -6.17 13.02
CA ARG A 62 11.70 -4.93 13.48
C ARG A 62 10.65 -3.84 13.71
N GLU A 63 10.89 -2.98 14.69
CA GLU A 63 9.95 -1.91 15.06
C GLU A 63 9.60 -0.99 13.87
N GLU A 64 10.57 -0.68 13.01
CA GLU A 64 10.36 0.11 11.79
C GLU A 64 9.37 -0.55 10.81
N ILE A 65 9.41 -1.89 10.70
CA ILE A 65 8.54 -2.68 9.82
C ILE A 65 7.12 -2.69 10.38
N ILE A 66 6.99 -2.87 11.69
CA ILE A 66 5.70 -2.83 12.39
C ILE A 66 5.06 -1.44 12.23
N LYS A 67 5.83 -0.36 12.45
CA LYS A 67 5.37 1.02 12.26
C LYS A 67 4.95 1.29 10.82
N LEU A 68 5.71 0.80 9.83
CA LEU A 68 5.36 0.94 8.42
C LEU A 68 4.05 0.21 8.10
N ASN A 69 3.90 -1.04 8.52
CA ASN A 69 2.67 -1.80 8.26
C ASN A 69 1.46 -1.16 8.93
N LYS A 70 1.60 -0.64 10.16
CA LYS A 70 0.53 0.14 10.82
C LYS A 70 0.15 1.39 10.03
N TYR A 71 1.13 2.07 9.45
CA TYR A 71 0.86 3.22 8.56
C TYR A 71 0.13 2.81 7.28
N LEU A 72 0.53 1.71 6.64
CA LEU A 72 -0.15 1.18 5.45
C LEU A 72 -1.59 0.78 5.76
N ASP A 73 -1.83 0.17 6.92
CA ASP A 73 -3.16 -0.23 7.39
C ASP A 73 -4.09 0.99 7.56
N GLN A 74 -3.61 2.08 8.15
CA GLN A 74 -4.36 3.35 8.26
C GLN A 74 -4.77 3.95 6.90
N LEU A 75 -4.05 3.61 5.83
CA LEU A 75 -4.35 4.06 4.47
C LEU A 75 -5.28 3.08 3.72
N GLN A 76 -5.55 1.90 4.28
CA GLN A 76 -6.49 0.96 3.66
C GLN A 76 -7.95 1.37 3.95
N PRO A 77 -8.83 1.28 2.95
CA PRO A 77 -10.23 1.71 3.08
C PRO A 77 -11.02 1.01 4.18
N ASP A 78 -10.68 -0.25 4.49
CA ASP A 78 -11.40 -1.08 5.46
C ASP A 78 -10.85 -1.02 6.90
N SER A 79 -9.83 -0.21 7.19
CA SER A 79 -9.22 -0.17 8.53
C SER A 79 -10.01 0.64 9.57
N LEU A 80 -11.00 1.46 9.17
CA LEU A 80 -11.64 2.45 10.07
C LEU A 80 -13.14 2.25 10.37
N LEU A 81 -13.79 1.16 9.93
CA LEU A 81 -15.26 1.05 10.02
C LEU A 81 -15.86 -0.16 10.80
N PHE A 82 -15.11 -0.81 11.70
CA PHE A 82 -15.71 -1.79 12.64
C PHE A 82 -15.19 -1.65 14.08
N ARG A 83 -15.42 -0.49 14.70
CA ARG A 83 -15.22 -0.32 16.16
C ARG A 83 -16.38 0.32 16.91
N LEU A 84 -17.56 0.43 16.31
CA LEU A 84 -18.77 0.84 17.04
C LEU A 84 -19.99 0.09 16.48
N GLU A 85 -20.15 -1.16 16.93
CA GLU A 85 -21.44 -1.75 17.29
C GLU A 85 -21.29 -2.43 18.65
#